data_AF-A0A9D7XP34-F1
#
_entry.id   AF-A0A9D7XP34-F1
#
_cell.length_a   1.000
_cell.length_b   1.000
_cell.length_c   1.000
_cell.angle_alpha   90.00
_cell.angle_beta   90.00
_cell.angle_gamma   90.00
#
_symmetry.space_group_name_H-M   'P 1'
#
loop_
_entity.id
_entity.type
_entity.pdbx_description
1 polymer ?
#
loop_
_entity_poly.entity_id
_entity_poly.type
_entity_poly.pdbx_seq_one_letter_code
_entity_poly.pdbx_strand_id
1 'polypeptide(L)'
;MTTKLTLSVEERVVERAKLYAKKTGRSLSEIIEGYLETLTSEHAQKPEEISPKLRKIIGVVKLPKNFNEEKAKRVYLENKHL
;
A
#
# COMPACT_ATOMS: atom_id res chain seq x y z
N MET A 1 -24.50 -3.16 9.09
CA MET A 1 -25.62 -3.54 8.22
C MET A 1 -25.07 -3.62 6.80
N THR A 2 -25.26 -4.72 6.07
CA THR A 2 -24.71 -4.87 4.71
C THR A 2 -25.71 -4.38 3.67
N THR A 3 -25.32 -3.44 2.82
CA THR A 3 -26.14 -2.92 1.71
C THR A 3 -25.53 -3.33 0.38
N LYS A 4 -26.37 -3.52 -0.64
CA LYS A 4 -25.90 -3.84 -2.00
C LYS A 4 -25.67 -2.53 -2.75
N LEU A 5 -24.46 -2.34 -3.28
CA LEU A 5 -24.10 -1.26 -4.18
C LEU A 5 -24.01 -1.81 -5.60
N THR A 6 -24.81 -1.25 -6.53
CA THR A 6 -24.75 -1.58 -7.96
C THR A 6 -24.12 -0.42 -8.71
N LEU A 7 -23.04 -0.68 -9.44
CA LEU A 7 -22.30 0.31 -10.22
C LEU A 7 -22.38 -0.04 -11.71
N SER A 8 -22.64 0.96 -12.54
CA SER A 8 -22.50 0.84 -14.00
C SER A 8 -21.06 1.11 -14.39
N VAL A 9 -20.39 0.12 -14.97
CA VAL A 9 -18.99 0.18 -15.38
C VAL A 9 -18.83 -0.49 -16.73
N GLU A 10 -17.85 -0.07 -17.51
CA GLU A 10 -17.55 -0.70 -18.79
C GLU A 10 -17.20 -2.19 -18.62
N GLU A 11 -17.68 -3.02 -19.54
CA GLU A 11 -17.45 -4.47 -19.53
C GLU A 11 -15.95 -4.84 -19.48
N ARG A 12 -15.12 -4.12 -20.24
CA ARG A 12 -13.67 -4.30 -20.28
C ARG A 12 -13.02 -4.09 -18.91
N VAL A 13 -13.56 -3.16 -18.11
CA VAL A 13 -13.09 -2.88 -16.76
C VAL A 13 -13.49 -4.01 -15.81
N VAL A 14 -14.73 -4.50 -15.92
CA VAL A 14 -15.21 -5.64 -15.12
C VAL A 14 -14.37 -6.88 -15.37
N GLU A 15 -13.99 -7.15 -16.62
CA GLU A 15 -13.18 -8.31 -16.98
C GLU A 15 -11.76 -8.24 -16.39
N ARG A 16 -11.10 -7.09 -16.51
CA ARG A 16 -9.79 -6.83 -15.89
C ARG A 16 -9.86 -6.94 -14.37
N ALA A 17 -10.92 -6.42 -13.76
CA ALA A 17 -11.12 -6.49 -12.32
C ALA A 17 -11.30 -7.94 -11.84
N LYS A 18 -12.08 -8.77 -12.56
CA LYS A 18 -12.24 -10.20 -12.25
C LYS A 18 -10.92 -10.97 -12.36
N LEU A 19 -10.11 -10.68 -13.38
CA LEU A 19 -8.76 -11.25 -13.56
C LEU A 19 -7.86 -10.91 -12.37
N TYR A 20 -7.85 -9.64 -11.95
CA TYR A 20 -7.08 -9.17 -10.81
C TYR A 20 -7.52 -9.84 -9.49
N ALA A 21 -8.83 -9.94 -9.26
CA ALA A 21 -9.41 -10.62 -8.11
C ALA A 21 -9.01 -12.09 -8.05
N LYS A 22 -9.10 -12.83 -9.17
CA LYS A 22 -8.62 -14.22 -9.26
C LYS A 22 -7.14 -14.35 -8.94
N LYS A 23 -6.30 -13.45 -9.48
CA LYS A 23 -4.84 -13.49 -9.25
C LYS A 23 -4.48 -13.25 -7.78
N THR A 24 -5.24 -12.41 -7.09
CA THR A 24 -4.99 -12.04 -5.69
C THR A 24 -5.68 -12.97 -4.69
N GLY A 25 -6.59 -13.85 -5.15
CA GLY A 25 -7.39 -14.72 -4.29
C GLY A 25 -8.46 -13.98 -3.48
N ARG A 26 -8.79 -12.74 -3.86
CA ARG A 26 -9.75 -11.88 -3.15
C ARG A 26 -11.01 -11.70 -3.99
N SER A 27 -12.16 -11.49 -3.35
CA SER A 27 -13.41 -11.20 -4.08
C SER A 27 -13.42 -9.76 -4.60
N LEU A 28 -14.19 -9.51 -5.67
CA LEU A 28 -14.34 -8.15 -6.21
C LEU A 28 -14.95 -7.21 -5.18
N SER A 29 -15.94 -7.70 -4.43
CA SER A 29 -16.62 -6.96 -3.37
C SER A 29 -15.65 -6.56 -2.27
N GLU A 30 -14.79 -7.47 -1.80
CA GLU A 30 -13.79 -7.17 -0.76
C GLU A 30 -12.77 -6.13 -1.21
N ILE A 31 -12.36 -6.17 -2.49
CA ILE A 31 -11.44 -5.18 -3.05
C ILE A 31 -12.08 -3.79 -3.09
N ILE A 32 -13.32 -3.70 -3.57
CA ILE A 32 -14.04 -2.43 -3.70
C ILE A 32 -14.43 -1.87 -2.33
N GLU A 33 -14.88 -2.71 -1.41
CA GLU A 33 -15.20 -2.34 -0.03
C GLU A 33 -13.97 -1.73 0.66
N GLY A 34 -12.82 -2.42 0.63
CA GLY A 34 -11.60 -1.88 1.22
C GLY A 34 -11.10 -0.59 0.55
N TYR A 35 -11.32 -0.44 -0.76
CA TYR A 35 -11.00 0.80 -1.46
C TYR A 35 -11.91 1.96 -1.02
N LEU A 36 -13.22 1.72 -0.91
CA LEU A 36 -14.18 2.70 -0.43
C LEU A 36 -13.92 3.09 1.03
N GLU A 37 -13.55 2.14 1.89
CA GLU A 37 -13.12 2.40 3.27
C GLU A 37 -11.90 3.33 3.30
N THR A 38 -10.91 3.08 2.44
CA THR A 38 -9.70 3.92 2.35
C THR A 38 -10.06 5.35 1.93
N LEU A 39 -11.02 5.53 1.02
CA LEU A 39 -11.47 6.84 0.55
C LEU A 39 -12.33 7.60 1.56
N THR A 40 -13.18 6.88 2.31
CA THR A 40 -14.14 7.46 3.25
C THR A 40 -13.61 7.57 4.68
N SER A 41 -12.37 7.14 4.91
CA SER A 41 -11.66 7.34 6.17
C SER A 41 -11.31 8.83 6.37
N GLU A 42 -12.31 9.67 6.62
CA GLU A 42 -12.23 11.09 7.00
C GLU A 42 -11.62 11.31 8.40
N HIS A 43 -10.89 10.33 8.96
CA HIS A 43 -10.10 10.48 10.18
C HIS A 43 -8.58 10.43 9.93
N ALA A 44 -8.15 10.59 8.67
CA ALA A 44 -6.75 10.85 8.31
C ALA A 44 -6.24 12.26 8.73
N GLN A 45 -6.84 12.88 9.75
CA GLN A 45 -6.19 13.91 10.58
C GLN A 45 -5.35 13.31 11.72
N LYS A 46 -4.91 12.05 11.58
CA LYS A 46 -3.70 11.61 12.26
C LYS A 46 -2.59 11.48 11.22
N PRO A 47 -1.55 12.33 11.30
CA PRO A 47 -0.31 12.02 10.62
C PRO A 47 0.17 10.65 11.14
N GLU A 48 0.68 9.81 10.23
CA GLU A 48 1.67 8.78 10.56
C GLU A 48 1.22 7.48 11.24
N GLU A 49 0.01 6.95 11.00
CA GLU A 49 -0.17 5.51 11.19
C GLU A 49 0.42 4.75 10.00
N ILE A 50 1.74 4.56 10.07
CA ILE A 50 2.49 3.58 9.27
C ILE A 50 1.63 2.32 9.10
N SER A 51 1.40 1.91 7.84
CA SER A 51 0.63 0.71 7.50
C SER A 51 1.04 -0.46 8.41
N PRO A 52 0.10 -1.28 8.92
CA PRO A 52 0.42 -2.43 9.77
C PRO A 52 1.48 -3.37 9.19
N LYS A 53 1.57 -3.43 7.85
CA LYS A 53 2.59 -4.18 7.11
C LYS A 53 3.98 -3.53 7.20
N LEU A 54 4.05 -2.20 7.16
CA LEU A 54 5.28 -1.42 7.32
C LEU A 54 5.75 -1.38 8.77
N ARG A 55 4.84 -1.41 9.76
CA ARG A 55 5.20 -1.50 11.19
C ARG A 55 6.05 -2.74 11.51
N LYS A 56 5.85 -3.86 10.80
CA LYS A 56 6.69 -5.07 10.94
C LYS A 56 8.10 -4.92 10.35
N ILE A 57 8.30 -3.95 9.48
CA ILE A 57 9.56 -3.71 8.76
C ILE A 57 10.39 -2.64 9.49
N ILE A 58 9.72 -1.63 10.05
CA ILE A 58 10.35 -0.56 10.82
C ILE A 58 10.93 -1.13 12.11
N GLY A 59 12.23 -0.91 12.34
CA GLY A 59 12.96 -1.42 13.51
C GLY A 59 13.67 -2.77 13.30
N VAL A 60 13.45 -3.47 12.18
CA VAL A 60 14.24 -4.66 11.82
C VAL A 60 15.67 -4.29 11.44
N VAL A 61 15.84 -3.10 10.86
CA VAL A 61 17.16 -2.57 10.49
C VAL A 61 17.85 -2.04 11.74
N LYS A 62 18.88 -2.75 12.20
CA LYS A 62 19.77 -2.31 13.28
C LYS A 62 20.88 -1.46 12.69
N LEU A 63 20.82 -0.15 12.93
CA LEU A 63 21.91 0.77 12.56
C LEU A 63 22.90 0.91 13.72
N PRO A 64 24.22 1.00 13.44
CA PRO A 64 25.20 1.32 14.47
C PRO A 64 24.95 2.72 15.04
N LYS A 65 25.28 2.94 16.33
CA LYS A 65 25.03 4.21 17.04
C LYS A 65 25.65 5.45 16.37
N ASN A 66 26.72 5.26 15.59
CA ASN A 66 27.41 6.32 14.86
C ASN A 66 27.14 6.27 13.35
N PHE A 67 25.97 5.77 12.94
CA PHE A 67 25.60 5.71 11.53
C PHE A 67 25.42 7.12 10.97
N ASN A 68 26.20 7.47 9.94
CA ASN A 68 26.06 8.72 9.21
C ASN A 68 25.31 8.44 7.90
N GLU A 69 24.03 8.81 7.86
CA GLU A 69 23.16 8.60 6.71
C GLU A 69 23.68 9.27 5.44
N GLU A 70 24.20 10.49 5.54
CA GLU A 70 24.68 11.25 4.39
C GLU A 70 25.89 10.59 3.72
N LYS A 71 26.83 10.09 4.54
CA LYS A 71 28.02 9.39 4.05
C LYS A 71 27.64 8.08 3.37
N ALA A 72 26.74 7.29 3.96
CA ALA A 72 26.26 6.04 3.36
C ALA A 72 25.54 6.29 2.03
N LYS A 73 24.69 7.32 1.97
CA LYS A 73 23.98 7.72 0.75
C LYS A 73 24.94 8.15 -0.36
N ARG A 74 25.98 8.93 -0.03
CA ARG A 74 27.02 9.36 -0.98
C ARG A 74 27.73 8.16 -1.59
N VAL A 75 28.25 7.26 -0.75
CA VAL A 75 28.96 6.05 -1.19
C VAL A 75 28.08 5.17 -2.08
N TYR A 76 26.79 5.01 -1.75
CA TYR A 76 25.87 4.23 -2.59
C TYR A 76 25.67 4.87 -3.96
N LEU A 77 25.46 6.19 -4.02
CA LEU A 77 25.29 6.91 -5.28
C LEU A 77 26.57 6.88 -6.14
N GLU A 78 27.74 7.01 -5.52
CA GLU A 78 29.02 6.87 -6.20
C GLU A 78 29.17 5.47 -6.81
N ASN A 79 28.89 4.40 -6.06
CA ASN A 79 28.98 3.03 -6.57
C ASN A 79 27.88 2.65 -7.58
N LYS A 80 26.73 3.33 -7.57
CA LYS A 80 25.63 3.06 -8.50
C LYS A 80 25.86 3.70 -9.88
N HIS A 81 26.62 4.78 -9.91
CA HIS A 81 26.90 5.56 -11.12
C HIS A 81 28.33 5.38 -11.65
N LEU A 82 29.11 4.48 -11.03
CA LEU A 82 30.35 3.91 -11.57
C LEU A 82 30.04 2.54 -12.19
#